data_AF-A0A9D2S7M3-F1
#
_entry.id   AF-A0A9D2S7M3-F1
#
_cell.length_a   1.000
_cell.length_b   1.000
_cell.length_c   1.000
_cell.angle_alpha   90.00
_cell.angle_beta   90.00
_cell.angle_gamma   90.00
#
_symmetry.space_group_name_H-M   'P 1'
#
loop_
_entity.id
_entity.type
_entity.pdbx_description
1 polymer ?
#
loop_
_entity_poly.entity_id
_entity_poly.type
_entity_poly.pdbx_seq_one_letter_code
_entity_poly.pdbx_strand_id
1 'polypeptide(L)'
;MAALPAAAAAPYLTPETTVAEMRANEAIAGSGFDTWDRGSLLPEQPWQYADWTLRRYTKGVVNDAVAGLNLIVDNYNAGVQVTYPLYTAEEIAADPAKAEAELYYFPGKEPGGKYALVLSGNMLERTSRVKEACGAVSRLHEMGYTAFILKYRSGHDIHDNANYADLARAVGYITEHAGQFGVQAEDYALVGFSSGAHLCGIFGTDRMGYKTYGLPKPGALLLAYPIVNYMYGKPGFFYVYDGARPGDHLAPGDYYYNIELNAEVTADFPPTFHWFGRDDLTLAAIFTPWQGPALDRALEECGVPHRMAVYGHAPHGSGSGEGTDAAGWLADAAAFWEEVTA
;
A
#
# COMPACT_ATOMS: atom_id res chain seq x y z
N MET A 1 -0.59 -49.16 -4.07
CA MET A 1 -0.81 -47.76 -3.68
C MET A 1 -0.40 -46.93 -4.89
N ALA A 2 -1.37 -46.47 -5.69
CA ALA A 2 -1.08 -45.64 -6.85
C ALA A 2 -0.67 -44.26 -6.34
N ALA A 3 0.53 -43.80 -6.67
CA ALA A 3 0.93 -42.41 -6.43
C ALA A 3 -0.05 -41.52 -7.20
N LEU A 4 -0.75 -40.63 -6.49
CA LEU A 4 -1.44 -39.52 -7.13
C LEU A 4 -0.40 -38.75 -7.95
N PRO A 5 -0.69 -38.38 -9.21
CA PRO A 5 0.21 -37.54 -9.98
C PRO A 5 0.45 -36.26 -9.18
N ALA A 6 1.71 -35.86 -9.02
CA ALA A 6 2.04 -34.55 -8.50
C ALA A 6 1.28 -33.51 -9.34
N ALA A 7 0.48 -32.66 -8.70
CA ALA A 7 -0.20 -31.59 -9.40
C ALA A 7 0.85 -30.78 -10.18
N ALA A 8 0.58 -30.46 -11.44
CA ALA A 8 1.47 -29.64 -12.23
C ALA A 8 1.55 -28.25 -11.57
N ALA A 9 2.76 -27.66 -11.50
CA ALA A 9 2.93 -26.31 -10.99
C ALA A 9 2.04 -25.33 -11.77
N ALA A 10 1.40 -24.40 -11.06
CA ALA A 10 0.56 -23.39 -11.68
C ALA A 10 1.39 -22.55 -12.67
N PRO A 11 0.85 -22.22 -13.85
CA PRO A 11 1.61 -21.52 -14.88
C PRO A 11 1.83 -20.05 -14.52
N TYR A 12 2.94 -19.48 -15.00
CA TYR A 12 3.18 -18.04 -14.90
C TYR A 12 2.24 -17.22 -15.77
N LEU A 13 1.96 -16.02 -15.28
CA LEU A 13 1.24 -14.98 -16.00
C LEU A 13 2.22 -14.17 -16.85
N THR A 14 1.69 -13.56 -17.91
CA THR A 14 2.42 -12.67 -18.80
C THR A 14 1.66 -11.35 -18.96
N PRO A 15 2.29 -10.29 -19.48
CA PRO A 15 1.58 -9.04 -19.80
C PRO A 15 0.35 -9.23 -20.70
N GLU A 16 0.30 -10.29 -21.50
CA GLU A 16 -0.80 -10.59 -22.42
C GLU A 16 -1.86 -11.53 -21.84
N THR A 17 -1.62 -12.09 -20.65
CA THR A 17 -2.65 -12.83 -19.91
C THR A 17 -3.82 -11.89 -19.61
N THR A 18 -5.04 -12.37 -19.76
CA THR A 18 -6.26 -11.62 -19.45
C THR A 18 -6.53 -11.60 -17.94
N VAL A 19 -7.32 -10.63 -17.46
CA VAL A 19 -7.76 -10.59 -16.06
C VAL A 19 -8.59 -11.84 -15.70
N ALA A 20 -9.39 -12.36 -16.64
CA ALA A 20 -10.11 -13.62 -16.44
C ALA A 20 -9.16 -14.81 -16.25
N GLU A 21 -8.13 -14.93 -17.09
CA GLU A 21 -7.12 -15.99 -16.97
C GLU A 21 -6.29 -15.86 -15.69
N MET A 22 -5.93 -14.63 -15.28
CA MET A 22 -5.28 -14.38 -13.99
C MET A 22 -6.14 -14.88 -12.83
N ARG A 23 -7.44 -14.56 -12.82
CA ARG A 23 -8.36 -14.97 -11.75
C ARG A 23 -8.66 -16.47 -11.76
N ALA A 24 -8.56 -17.10 -12.93
CA ALA A 24 -8.71 -18.55 -13.08
C ALA A 24 -7.41 -19.31 -12.82
N ASN A 25 -6.27 -18.63 -12.65
CA ASN A 25 -5.00 -19.26 -12.33
C ASN A 25 -5.08 -19.92 -10.94
N GLU A 26 -4.76 -21.21 -10.86
CA GLU A 26 -4.87 -22.01 -9.64
C GLU A 26 -4.05 -21.45 -8.48
N ALA A 27 -2.85 -20.92 -8.74
CA ALA A 27 -2.04 -20.33 -7.69
C ALA A 27 -2.61 -19.01 -7.19
N ILE A 28 -3.08 -18.14 -8.10
CA ILE A 28 -3.70 -16.88 -7.70
C ILE A 28 -4.97 -17.14 -6.88
N ALA A 29 -5.88 -17.97 -7.38
CA ALA A 29 -7.11 -18.31 -6.68
C ALA A 29 -6.84 -19.07 -5.36
N GLY A 30 -5.93 -20.04 -5.39
CA GLY A 30 -5.58 -20.89 -4.26
C GLY A 30 -4.76 -20.19 -3.18
N SER A 31 -4.04 -19.12 -3.52
CA SER A 31 -3.29 -18.29 -2.55
C SER A 31 -4.21 -17.45 -1.66
N GLY A 32 -5.45 -17.21 -2.10
CA GLY A 32 -6.37 -16.27 -1.46
C GLY A 32 -6.02 -14.80 -1.73
N PHE A 33 -5.13 -14.49 -2.68
CA PHE A 33 -4.81 -13.12 -3.03
C PHE A 33 -5.98 -12.47 -3.79
N ASP A 34 -6.52 -11.39 -3.25
CA ASP A 34 -7.61 -10.67 -3.90
C ASP A 34 -7.06 -9.71 -4.97
N THR A 35 -7.28 -10.10 -6.23
CA THR A 35 -6.85 -9.37 -7.43
C THR A 35 -7.79 -8.22 -7.83
N TRP A 36 -8.77 -7.89 -6.97
CA TRP A 36 -9.74 -6.86 -7.27
C TRP A 36 -9.21 -5.47 -6.95
N ASP A 37 -8.56 -4.82 -7.93
CA ASP A 37 -8.13 -3.43 -7.76
C ASP A 37 -9.25 -2.41 -7.98
N ARG A 38 -10.41 -2.79 -8.51
CA ARG A 38 -11.34 -1.79 -9.09
C ARG A 38 -12.79 -2.01 -8.72
N GLY A 39 -13.29 -1.23 -7.76
CA GLY A 39 -14.72 -1.06 -7.54
C GLY A 39 -15.43 -0.22 -8.61
N SER A 40 -16.73 -0.04 -8.44
CA SER A 40 -17.66 0.57 -9.41
C SER A 40 -17.49 2.09 -9.52
N LEU A 41 -16.46 2.56 -10.22
CA LEU A 41 -16.26 3.98 -10.49
C LEU A 41 -16.94 4.35 -11.81
N LEU A 42 -18.10 5.03 -11.77
CA LEU A 42 -18.75 5.52 -13.00
C LEU A 42 -17.76 6.39 -13.81
N PRO A 43 -17.48 6.08 -15.10
CA PRO A 43 -18.18 5.16 -16.01
C PRO A 43 -17.54 3.78 -16.20
N GLU A 44 -16.44 3.47 -15.51
CA GLU A 44 -15.71 2.22 -15.66
C GLU A 44 -16.44 1.08 -14.96
N GLN A 45 -16.80 0.05 -15.72
CA GLN A 45 -17.64 -1.03 -15.20
C GLN A 45 -16.83 -2.31 -14.96
N PRO A 46 -16.85 -2.88 -13.74
CA PRO A 46 -15.92 -3.95 -13.42
C PRO A 46 -16.06 -5.26 -14.21
N TRP A 47 -17.23 -5.51 -14.79
CA TRP A 47 -17.45 -6.65 -15.69
C TRP A 47 -16.72 -6.51 -17.04
N GLN A 48 -16.26 -5.31 -17.40
CA GLN A 48 -15.51 -5.09 -18.64
C GLN A 48 -14.05 -5.55 -18.56
N TYR A 49 -13.54 -5.82 -17.35
CA TYR A 49 -12.12 -6.10 -17.16
C TYR A 49 -11.73 -7.52 -17.53
N ALA A 50 -12.66 -8.48 -17.51
CA ALA A 50 -12.37 -9.89 -17.74
C ALA A 50 -11.54 -10.13 -19.02
N ASP A 51 -11.89 -9.42 -20.10
CA ASP A 51 -11.24 -9.53 -21.41
C ASP A 51 -10.01 -8.62 -21.58
N TRP A 52 -9.66 -7.82 -20.57
CA TRP A 52 -8.49 -6.95 -20.64
C TRP A 52 -7.23 -7.77 -20.37
N THR A 53 -6.19 -7.56 -21.17
CA THR A 53 -4.86 -8.05 -20.83
C THR A 53 -4.31 -7.35 -19.59
N LEU A 54 -3.41 -7.98 -18.86
CA LEU A 54 -2.73 -7.38 -17.71
C LEU A 54 -2.01 -6.09 -18.11
N ARG A 55 -1.49 -5.99 -19.35
CA ARG A 55 -0.95 -4.75 -19.92
C ARG A 55 -1.97 -3.62 -19.93
N ARG A 56 -3.21 -3.89 -20.35
CA ARG A 56 -4.28 -2.88 -20.32
C ARG A 56 -4.73 -2.58 -18.89
N TYR A 57 -4.76 -3.60 -18.03
CA TYR A 57 -5.23 -3.48 -16.65
C TYR A 57 -4.30 -2.63 -15.77
N THR A 58 -2.98 -2.86 -15.88
CA THR A 58 -1.94 -2.24 -15.04
C THR A 58 -1.19 -1.11 -15.74
N LYS A 59 -1.30 -1.01 -17.07
CA LYS A 59 -0.71 0.05 -17.92
C LYS A 59 0.83 -0.01 -17.92
N GLY A 60 1.50 1.13 -17.70
CA GLY A 60 2.95 1.29 -17.87
C GLY A 60 3.81 0.38 -16.97
N VAL A 61 3.26 -0.08 -15.85
CA VAL A 61 3.96 -0.91 -14.85
C VAL A 61 3.71 -2.41 -14.99
N VAL A 62 3.21 -2.87 -16.15
CA VAL A 62 2.77 -4.26 -16.31
C VAL A 62 3.84 -5.29 -16.00
N ASN A 63 5.09 -5.04 -16.36
CA ASN A 63 6.15 -6.02 -16.15
C ASN A 63 6.38 -6.27 -14.65
N ASP A 64 6.42 -5.20 -13.85
CA ASP A 64 6.62 -5.28 -12.41
C ASP A 64 5.40 -5.85 -11.69
N ALA A 65 4.20 -5.47 -12.13
CA ALA A 65 2.95 -6.02 -11.61
C ALA A 65 2.84 -7.53 -11.89
N VAL A 66 3.17 -7.97 -13.11
CA VAL A 66 3.21 -9.39 -13.49
C VAL A 66 4.29 -10.14 -12.72
N ALA A 67 5.46 -9.54 -12.50
CA ALA A 67 6.50 -10.12 -11.66
C ALA A 67 6.00 -10.35 -10.23
N GLY A 68 5.31 -9.38 -9.64
CA GLY A 68 4.71 -9.52 -8.31
C GLY A 68 3.62 -10.59 -8.24
N LEU A 69 2.77 -10.69 -9.26
CA LEU A 69 1.81 -11.78 -9.36
C LEU A 69 2.49 -13.15 -9.51
N ASN A 70 3.60 -13.21 -10.26
CA ASN A 70 4.35 -14.46 -10.41
C ASN A 70 5.10 -14.84 -9.11
N LEU A 71 5.44 -13.89 -8.24
CA LEU A 71 5.90 -14.22 -6.88
C LEU A 71 4.81 -14.92 -6.04
N ILE A 72 3.54 -14.56 -6.24
CA ILE A 72 2.41 -15.30 -5.62
C ILE A 72 2.38 -16.73 -6.18
N VAL A 73 2.56 -16.88 -7.49
CA VAL A 73 2.62 -18.20 -8.15
C VAL A 73 3.78 -19.04 -7.59
N ASP A 74 4.96 -18.45 -7.43
CA ASP A 74 6.13 -19.11 -6.85
C ASP A 74 5.88 -19.56 -5.42
N ASN A 75 5.36 -18.65 -4.58
CA ASN A 75 5.05 -18.94 -3.17
C ASN A 75 4.01 -20.06 -3.06
N TYR A 76 2.93 -20.00 -3.84
CA TYR A 76 1.91 -21.04 -3.86
C TYR A 76 2.49 -22.41 -4.27
N ASN A 77 3.25 -22.45 -5.36
CA ASN A 77 3.88 -23.68 -5.85
C ASN A 77 4.90 -24.25 -4.84
N ALA A 78 5.52 -23.39 -4.02
CA ALA A 78 6.42 -23.77 -2.94
C ALA A 78 5.68 -24.17 -1.63
N GLY A 79 4.35 -24.07 -1.56
CA GLY A 79 3.56 -24.35 -0.38
C GLY A 79 3.65 -23.26 0.71
N VAL A 80 4.09 -22.05 0.35
CA VAL A 80 4.10 -20.88 1.23
C VAL A 80 2.71 -20.29 1.29
N GLN A 81 2.20 -20.09 2.51
CA GLN A 81 0.94 -19.37 2.72
C GLN A 81 1.14 -17.89 2.39
N VAL A 82 0.32 -17.36 1.48
CA VAL A 82 0.38 -15.96 1.04
C VAL A 82 -0.57 -15.10 1.86
N THR A 83 -1.84 -15.50 2.00
CA THR A 83 -2.87 -14.68 2.65
C THR A 83 -3.05 -15.01 4.13
N TYR A 84 -3.10 -13.95 4.94
CA TYR A 84 -3.38 -14.00 6.38
C TYR A 84 -4.54 -13.05 6.70
N PRO A 85 -5.66 -13.55 7.29
CA PRO A 85 -6.70 -12.69 7.84
C PRO A 85 -6.11 -11.81 8.95
N LEU A 86 -6.43 -10.52 8.93
CA LEU A 86 -5.84 -9.58 9.88
C LEU A 86 -6.56 -9.57 11.25
N TYR A 87 -7.82 -10.00 11.26
CA TYR A 87 -8.70 -10.07 12.42
C TYR A 87 -9.11 -11.51 12.72
N THR A 88 -9.42 -11.80 13.99
CA THR A 88 -9.86 -13.14 14.37
C THR A 88 -11.27 -13.45 13.87
N ALA A 89 -11.65 -14.73 13.86
CA ALA A 89 -13.00 -15.14 13.47
C ALA A 89 -14.08 -14.51 14.36
N GLU A 90 -13.80 -14.31 15.65
CA GLU A 90 -14.70 -13.64 16.59
C GLU A 90 -14.86 -12.15 16.28
N GLU A 91 -13.76 -11.47 15.95
CA GLU A 91 -13.78 -10.06 15.54
C GLU A 91 -14.55 -9.85 14.24
N ILE A 92 -14.36 -10.75 13.27
CA ILE A 92 -15.08 -10.75 11.99
C ILE A 92 -16.57 -11.09 12.20
N ALA A 93 -16.90 -12.01 13.12
CA ALA A 93 -18.30 -12.31 13.43
C ALA A 93 -19.02 -11.10 14.06
N ALA A 94 -18.30 -10.27 14.83
CA ALA A 94 -18.84 -9.06 15.44
C ALA A 94 -18.94 -7.89 14.45
N ASP A 95 -17.97 -7.76 13.55
CA ASP A 95 -17.90 -6.75 12.49
C ASP A 95 -17.44 -7.42 11.18
N PRO A 96 -18.40 -7.85 10.32
CA PRO A 96 -18.09 -8.58 9.09
C PRO A 96 -17.20 -7.82 8.10
N ALA A 97 -17.17 -6.48 8.15
CA ALA A 97 -16.31 -5.68 7.26
C ALA A 97 -14.82 -5.95 7.52
N LYS A 98 -14.45 -6.41 8.72
CA LYS A 98 -13.07 -6.80 9.05
C LYS A 98 -12.55 -7.99 8.24
N ALA A 99 -13.43 -8.79 7.62
CA ALA A 99 -13.00 -9.84 6.70
C ALA A 99 -12.31 -9.28 5.45
N GLU A 100 -12.56 -8.01 5.10
CA GLU A 100 -11.89 -7.35 3.98
C GLU A 100 -10.46 -6.91 4.30
N ALA A 101 -10.02 -7.01 5.55
CA ALA A 101 -8.66 -6.67 5.95
C ALA A 101 -7.76 -7.92 5.97
N GLU A 102 -6.79 -7.97 5.07
CA GLU A 102 -5.89 -9.10 4.88
C GLU A 102 -4.45 -8.63 4.70
N LEU A 103 -3.51 -9.48 5.11
CA LEU A 103 -2.09 -9.30 4.90
C LEU A 103 -1.59 -10.35 3.91
N TYR A 104 -0.92 -9.90 2.84
CA TYR A 104 -0.29 -10.78 1.86
C TYR A 104 1.21 -10.82 2.09
N TYR A 105 1.75 -11.99 2.37
CA TYR A 105 3.14 -12.23 2.72
C TYR A 105 4.00 -12.64 1.52
N PHE A 106 5.13 -11.97 1.35
CA PHE A 106 6.15 -12.25 0.35
C PHE A 106 7.50 -12.43 1.07
N PRO A 107 7.96 -13.67 1.30
CA PRO A 107 9.22 -13.91 1.99
C PRO A 107 10.40 -13.25 1.27
N GLY A 108 11.32 -12.68 2.04
CA GLY A 108 12.62 -12.26 1.54
C GLY A 108 13.48 -13.47 1.13
N LYS A 109 14.62 -13.19 0.50
CA LYS A 109 15.57 -14.25 0.09
C LYS A 109 16.23 -14.94 1.29
N GLU A 110 16.41 -14.20 2.37
CA GLU A 110 17.01 -14.68 3.62
C GLU A 110 16.11 -14.31 4.80
N PRO A 111 15.95 -15.19 5.81
CA PRO A 111 15.18 -14.89 7.01
C PRO A 111 15.91 -13.95 7.96
N GLY A 112 15.15 -13.27 8.81
CA GLY A 112 15.64 -12.39 9.88
C GLY A 112 15.98 -10.97 9.44
N GLY A 113 15.62 -10.58 8.21
CA GLY A 113 15.83 -9.24 7.68
C GLY A 113 14.75 -8.23 8.07
N LYS A 114 14.99 -6.97 7.70
CA LYS A 114 13.98 -5.90 7.72
C LYS A 114 12.83 -6.25 6.77
N TYR A 115 11.63 -5.72 7.05
CA TYR A 115 10.48 -5.87 6.17
C TYR A 115 9.92 -4.54 5.67
N ALA A 116 9.23 -4.59 4.55
CA ALA A 116 8.47 -3.47 4.00
C ALA A 116 6.97 -3.81 3.98
N LEU A 117 6.13 -2.96 4.57
CA LEU A 117 4.67 -3.05 4.46
C LEU A 117 4.17 -2.08 3.41
N VAL A 118 3.59 -2.61 2.34
CA VAL A 118 3.18 -1.87 1.15
C VAL A 118 1.67 -1.57 1.17
N LEU A 119 1.33 -0.29 1.01
CA LEU A 119 -0.03 0.23 0.94
C LEU A 119 -0.26 0.89 -0.42
N SER A 120 -1.03 0.22 -1.29
CA SER A 120 -1.50 0.85 -2.54
C SER A 120 -2.38 2.07 -2.26
N GLY A 121 -2.53 2.95 -3.24
CA GLY A 121 -3.52 4.01 -3.22
C GLY A 121 -4.94 3.49 -3.47
N ASN A 122 -5.91 4.30 -3.08
CA ASN A 122 -7.31 4.11 -3.37
C ASN A 122 -8.01 5.44 -3.70
N MET A 123 -9.07 5.36 -4.49
CA MET A 123 -9.99 6.45 -4.76
C MET A 123 -11.39 5.85 -4.83
N LEU A 124 -12.26 6.26 -3.91
CA LEU A 124 -13.57 5.63 -3.70
C LEU A 124 -13.41 4.12 -3.43
N GLU A 125 -14.15 3.25 -4.14
CA GLU A 125 -14.04 1.78 -4.03
C GLU A 125 -12.90 1.18 -4.89
N ARG A 126 -12.12 2.01 -5.59
CA ARG A 126 -11.00 1.54 -6.42
C ARG A 126 -9.71 1.58 -5.62
N THR A 127 -9.01 0.45 -5.56
CA THR A 127 -7.64 0.32 -5.04
C THR A 127 -6.65 0.20 -6.22
N SER A 128 -5.38 -0.07 -5.95
CA SER A 128 -4.38 -0.30 -6.98
C SER A 128 -3.35 -1.33 -6.50
N ARG A 129 -3.80 -2.40 -5.83
CA ARG A 129 -2.93 -3.42 -5.24
C ARG A 129 -2.11 -4.16 -6.28
N VAL A 130 -2.73 -4.70 -7.33
CA VAL A 130 -2.03 -5.34 -8.45
C VAL A 130 -1.12 -4.34 -9.16
N LYS A 131 -1.61 -3.13 -9.41
CA LYS A 131 -0.84 -2.13 -10.16
C LYS A 131 0.37 -1.57 -9.38
N GLU A 132 0.18 -1.17 -8.13
CA GLU A 132 1.20 -0.48 -7.32
C GLU A 132 1.90 -1.45 -6.37
N ALA A 133 1.14 -2.23 -5.60
CA ALA A 133 1.71 -3.04 -4.53
C ALA A 133 2.42 -4.31 -5.07
N CYS A 134 1.87 -5.04 -6.05
CA CYS A 134 2.58 -6.17 -6.67
C CYS A 134 3.90 -5.73 -7.33
N GLY A 135 3.90 -4.56 -8.00
CA GLY A 135 5.10 -3.99 -8.57
C GLY A 135 6.13 -3.59 -7.51
N ALA A 136 5.69 -3.05 -6.38
CA ALA A 136 6.59 -2.70 -5.29
C ALA A 136 7.22 -3.93 -4.62
N VAL A 137 6.41 -4.94 -4.29
CA VAL A 137 6.92 -6.15 -3.61
C VAL A 137 7.87 -6.95 -4.50
N SER A 138 7.68 -6.95 -5.82
CA SER A 138 8.63 -7.62 -6.72
C SER A 138 10.01 -6.96 -6.68
N ARG A 139 10.06 -5.63 -6.74
CA ARG A 139 11.32 -4.87 -6.62
C ARG A 139 11.97 -5.03 -5.24
N LEU A 140 11.18 -4.99 -4.17
CA LEU A 140 11.69 -5.20 -2.80
C LEU A 140 12.24 -6.62 -2.61
N HIS A 141 11.56 -7.63 -3.17
CA HIS A 141 12.02 -9.02 -3.14
C HIS A 141 13.32 -9.20 -3.95
N GLU A 142 13.47 -8.53 -5.10
CA GLU A 142 14.73 -8.50 -5.86
C GLU A 142 15.90 -7.98 -5.01
N MET A 143 15.65 -6.95 -4.19
CA MET A 143 16.61 -6.37 -3.25
C MET A 143 16.85 -7.22 -1.99
N GLY A 144 16.05 -8.27 -1.78
CA GLY A 144 16.20 -9.23 -0.69
C GLY A 144 15.32 -8.99 0.53
N TYR A 145 14.48 -7.97 0.53
CA TYR A 145 13.56 -7.68 1.63
C TYR A 145 12.40 -8.66 1.67
N THR A 146 11.98 -9.01 2.88
CA THR A 146 10.62 -9.51 3.10
C THR A 146 9.64 -8.37 2.88
N ALA A 147 8.56 -8.63 2.16
CA ALA A 147 7.55 -7.62 1.89
C ALA A 147 6.14 -8.12 2.21
N PHE A 148 5.28 -7.18 2.54
CA PHE A 148 3.87 -7.44 2.75
C PHE A 148 3.04 -6.47 1.93
N ILE A 149 1.86 -6.89 1.47
CA ILE A 149 0.84 -5.99 0.95
C ILE A 149 -0.31 -5.98 1.96
N LEU A 150 -0.74 -4.80 2.39
CA LEU A 150 -1.96 -4.65 3.17
C LEU A 150 -3.15 -4.45 2.24
N LYS A 151 -4.08 -5.40 2.23
CA LYS A 151 -5.46 -5.13 1.84
C LYS A 151 -6.15 -4.50 3.04
N TYR A 152 -6.27 -3.18 3.05
CA TYR A 152 -7.06 -2.46 4.03
C TYR A 152 -8.49 -2.23 3.51
N ARG A 153 -9.45 -2.06 4.41
CA ARG A 153 -10.85 -1.75 4.08
C ARG A 153 -10.93 -0.51 3.19
N SER A 154 -11.78 -0.56 2.17
CA SER A 154 -11.91 0.50 1.16
C SER A 154 -13.39 0.73 0.81
N GLY A 155 -13.70 1.79 0.05
CA GLY A 155 -15.08 2.11 -0.30
C GLY A 155 -15.93 2.46 0.93
N HIS A 156 -17.13 1.89 1.05
CA HIS A 156 -18.04 2.15 2.18
C HIS A 156 -17.54 1.60 3.52
N ASP A 157 -16.59 0.66 3.51
CA ASP A 157 -16.06 0.04 4.72
C ASP A 157 -14.94 0.88 5.38
N ILE A 158 -14.64 2.09 4.87
CA ILE A 158 -13.61 2.98 5.44
C ILE A 158 -14.10 3.84 6.60
N HIS A 159 -15.38 3.75 6.96
CA HIS A 159 -15.99 4.55 8.01
C HIS A 159 -15.20 4.44 9.33
N ASP A 160 -15.21 5.51 10.13
CA ASP A 160 -14.58 5.56 11.45
C ASP A 160 -13.09 5.16 11.45
N ASN A 161 -12.36 5.54 10.39
CA ASN A 161 -10.95 5.22 10.18
C ASN A 161 -10.63 3.73 10.11
N ALA A 162 -11.59 2.89 9.68
CA ALA A 162 -11.40 1.46 9.52
C ALA A 162 -10.12 1.11 8.73
N ASN A 163 -9.88 1.79 7.60
CA ASN A 163 -8.67 1.65 6.79
C ASN A 163 -7.37 1.91 7.58
N TYR A 164 -7.37 2.91 8.45
CA TYR A 164 -6.21 3.26 9.25
C TYR A 164 -6.04 2.33 10.45
N ALA A 165 -7.14 1.90 11.06
CA ALA A 165 -7.12 0.85 12.08
C ALA A 165 -6.55 -0.47 11.53
N ASP A 166 -6.81 -0.78 10.26
CA ASP A 166 -6.22 -1.93 9.58
C ASP A 166 -4.70 -1.78 9.44
N LEU A 167 -4.18 -0.59 9.13
CA LEU A 167 -2.73 -0.34 9.11
C LEU A 167 -2.09 -0.57 10.49
N ALA A 168 -2.65 0.04 11.53
CA ALA A 168 -2.14 -0.16 12.89
C ALA A 168 -2.20 -1.63 13.30
N ARG A 169 -3.29 -2.33 12.97
CA ARG A 169 -3.45 -3.76 13.22
C ARG A 169 -2.43 -4.59 12.44
N ALA A 170 -2.12 -4.24 11.19
CA ALA A 170 -1.14 -4.95 10.35
C ALA A 170 0.27 -4.88 10.93
N VAL A 171 0.71 -3.68 11.35
CA VAL A 171 2.01 -3.52 12.01
C VAL A 171 2.06 -4.32 13.32
N GLY A 172 0.99 -4.25 14.14
CA GLY A 172 0.89 -5.04 15.36
C GLY A 172 0.93 -6.56 15.10
N TYR A 173 0.20 -7.01 14.09
CA TYR A 173 0.14 -8.43 13.70
C TYR A 173 1.51 -8.94 13.25
N ILE A 174 2.23 -8.20 12.40
CA ILE A 174 3.58 -8.57 11.97
C ILE A 174 4.53 -8.57 13.17
N THR A 175 4.43 -7.59 14.06
CA THR A 175 5.24 -7.51 15.29
C THR A 175 5.04 -8.74 16.18
N GLU A 176 3.79 -9.14 16.42
CA GLU A 176 3.44 -10.32 17.23
C GLU A 176 3.88 -11.64 16.57
N HIS A 177 3.93 -11.68 15.24
CA HIS A 177 4.25 -12.87 14.44
C HIS A 177 5.61 -12.78 13.74
N ALA A 178 6.52 -11.91 14.21
CA ALA A 178 7.81 -11.65 13.56
C ALA A 178 8.64 -12.94 13.37
N GLY A 179 8.59 -13.85 14.35
CA GLY A 179 9.24 -15.17 14.26
C GLY A 179 8.62 -16.10 13.21
N GLN A 180 7.29 -16.03 12.99
CA GLN A 180 6.61 -16.79 11.94
C GLN A 180 7.00 -16.29 10.54
N PHE A 181 7.13 -14.97 10.39
CA PHE A 181 7.49 -14.35 9.12
C PHE A 181 8.99 -14.26 8.88
N GLY A 182 9.81 -14.63 9.86
CA GLY A 182 11.27 -14.50 9.76
C GLY A 182 11.67 -13.05 9.49
N VAL A 183 11.12 -12.09 10.24
CA VAL A 183 11.46 -10.66 10.13
C VAL A 183 11.84 -10.08 11.48
N GLN A 184 12.52 -8.94 11.45
CA GLN A 184 12.67 -8.08 12.63
C GLN A 184 11.37 -7.29 12.85
N ALA A 185 10.98 -7.09 14.11
CA ALA A 185 9.80 -6.30 14.43
C ALA A 185 10.07 -4.79 14.27
N GLU A 186 11.30 -4.38 14.55
CA GLU A 186 11.81 -3.02 14.43
C GLU A 186 12.37 -2.72 13.02
N ASP A 187 12.72 -1.46 12.79
CA ASP A 187 13.41 -0.97 11.60
C ASP A 187 12.75 -1.27 10.26
N TYR A 188 11.46 -1.60 10.25
CA TYR A 188 10.65 -1.82 9.05
C TYR A 188 10.35 -0.52 8.29
N ALA A 189 10.04 -0.64 6.99
CA ALA A 189 9.59 0.46 6.17
C ALA A 189 8.08 0.39 5.90
N LEU A 190 7.41 1.54 5.91
CA LEU A 190 6.09 1.68 5.31
C LEU A 190 6.24 2.26 3.90
N VAL A 191 5.78 1.52 2.90
CA VAL A 191 5.83 1.93 1.49
C VAL A 191 4.42 2.27 1.03
N GLY A 192 4.15 3.53 0.77
CA GLY A 192 2.80 3.98 0.45
C GLY A 192 2.70 4.68 -0.89
N PHE A 193 1.55 4.52 -1.55
CA PHE A 193 1.24 5.17 -2.82
C PHE A 193 0.00 6.06 -2.67
N SER A 194 0.04 7.31 -3.14
CA SER A 194 -1.13 8.21 -3.13
C SER A 194 -1.82 8.30 -1.76
N SER A 195 -3.07 7.87 -1.62
CA SER A 195 -3.77 7.81 -0.32
C SER A 195 -3.18 6.78 0.65
N GLY A 196 -2.60 5.68 0.17
CA GLY A 196 -1.85 4.73 0.99
C GLY A 196 -0.61 5.39 1.61
N ALA A 197 0.04 6.28 0.86
CA ALA A 197 1.15 7.10 1.37
C ALA A 197 0.68 8.09 2.46
N HIS A 198 -0.55 8.59 2.37
CA HIS A 198 -1.15 9.38 3.44
C HIS A 198 -1.28 8.56 4.73
N LEU A 199 -1.80 7.33 4.65
CA LEU A 199 -1.93 6.44 5.81
C LEU A 199 -0.55 6.15 6.44
N CYS A 200 0.47 5.86 5.61
CA CYS A 200 1.85 5.69 6.09
C CYS A 200 2.36 6.95 6.81
N GLY A 201 2.08 8.13 6.26
CA GLY A 201 2.45 9.41 6.87
C GLY A 201 1.78 9.63 8.22
N ILE A 202 0.48 9.35 8.35
CA ILE A 202 -0.26 9.48 9.62
C ILE A 202 0.39 8.59 10.68
N PHE A 203 0.85 7.41 10.29
CA PHE A 203 1.49 6.47 11.20
C PHE A 203 2.78 7.02 11.84
N GLY A 204 3.39 8.05 11.26
CA GLY A 204 4.52 8.79 11.84
C GLY A 204 4.15 9.91 12.82
N THR A 205 2.87 10.33 12.88
CA THR A 205 2.43 11.47 13.69
C THR A 205 2.27 11.11 15.17
N ASP A 206 2.36 12.09 16.08
CA ASP A 206 2.14 11.84 17.52
C ASP A 206 0.65 11.60 17.85
N ARG A 207 -0.26 12.20 17.09
CA ARG A 207 -1.70 12.13 17.34
C ARG A 207 -2.27 10.74 17.07
N MET A 208 -1.96 10.20 15.89
CA MET A 208 -2.53 8.94 15.43
C MET A 208 -1.46 7.88 15.13
N GLY A 209 -0.16 8.16 15.28
CA GLY A 209 0.88 7.24 14.83
C GLY A 209 1.27 6.14 15.81
N TYR A 210 2.44 5.54 15.54
CA TYR A 210 2.97 4.36 16.23
C TYR A 210 2.95 4.48 17.77
N LYS A 211 3.24 5.67 18.33
CA LYS A 211 3.24 5.92 19.78
C LYS A 211 1.85 5.70 20.39
N THR A 212 0.80 6.18 19.74
CA THR A 212 -0.59 6.06 20.20
C THR A 212 -1.03 4.59 20.28
N TYR A 213 -0.48 3.74 19.42
CA TYR A 213 -0.76 2.30 19.40
C TYR A 213 0.26 1.46 20.19
N GLY A 214 1.29 2.06 20.78
CA GLY A 214 2.37 1.32 21.45
C GLY A 214 3.18 0.42 20.51
N LEU A 215 3.27 0.79 19.23
CA LEU A 215 3.94 0.02 18.18
C LEU A 215 5.38 0.53 17.93
N PRO A 216 6.27 -0.31 17.37
CA PRO A 216 7.62 0.11 17.01
C PRO A 216 7.59 1.25 15.98
N LYS A 217 8.51 2.22 16.14
CA LYS A 217 8.70 3.31 15.17
C LYS A 217 9.16 2.71 13.82
N PRO A 218 8.58 3.10 12.68
CA PRO A 218 9.12 2.74 11.38
C PRO A 218 10.57 3.23 11.23
N GLY A 219 11.44 2.40 10.64
CA GLY A 219 12.78 2.81 10.25
C GLY A 219 12.77 3.88 9.16
N ALA A 220 11.81 3.78 8.23
CA ALA A 220 11.57 4.81 7.22
C ALA A 220 10.12 4.80 6.68
N LEU A 221 9.67 5.94 6.17
CA LEU A 221 8.48 6.08 5.31
C LEU A 221 8.93 6.31 3.87
N LEU A 222 8.48 5.47 2.94
CA LEU A 222 8.83 5.54 1.52
C LEU A 222 7.55 5.85 0.71
N LEU A 223 7.39 7.11 0.33
CA LEU A 223 6.11 7.66 -0.09
C LEU A 223 6.12 8.07 -1.58
N ALA A 224 5.32 7.39 -2.39
CA ALA A 224 5.13 7.73 -3.80
C ALA A 224 3.91 8.63 -3.99
N TYR A 225 4.16 9.82 -4.57
CA TYR A 225 3.17 10.86 -4.88
C TYR A 225 2.11 11.04 -3.77
N PRO A 226 2.55 11.28 -2.51
CA PRO A 226 1.65 11.24 -1.38
C PRO A 226 0.56 12.30 -1.47
N ILE A 227 -0.65 11.91 -1.09
CA ILE A 227 -1.60 12.88 -0.57
C ILE A 227 -1.11 13.24 0.83
N VAL A 228 -0.89 14.53 1.07
CA VAL A 228 -0.47 15.11 2.36
C VAL A 228 -1.64 15.86 2.98
N ASN A 229 -2.47 16.46 2.11
CA ASN A 229 -3.65 17.21 2.51
C ASN A 229 -4.80 16.98 1.52
N TYR A 230 -5.94 16.49 2.04
CA TYR A 230 -7.14 16.23 1.23
C TYR A 230 -7.92 17.49 0.84
N MET A 231 -7.59 18.66 1.40
CA MET A 231 -8.17 19.97 1.04
C MET A 231 -9.69 19.95 0.82
N TYR A 232 -10.14 20.05 -0.44
CA TYR A 232 -11.55 20.09 -0.81
C TYR A 232 -12.26 18.72 -0.80
N GLY A 233 -11.51 17.63 -0.63
CA GLY A 233 -12.04 16.27 -0.52
C GLY A 233 -12.67 15.95 0.83
N LYS A 234 -12.29 16.66 1.91
CA LYS A 234 -12.72 16.34 3.29
C LYS A 234 -14.24 16.23 3.46
N PRO A 235 -15.08 17.15 2.92
CA PRO A 235 -16.53 17.00 2.99
C PRO A 235 -17.05 15.75 2.27
N GLY A 236 -16.41 15.36 1.15
CA GLY A 236 -16.77 14.15 0.42
C GLY A 236 -16.59 12.91 1.30
N PHE A 237 -15.48 12.80 2.01
CA PHE A 237 -15.26 11.68 2.93
C PHE A 237 -16.27 11.66 4.08
N PHE A 238 -16.46 12.80 4.72
CA PHE A 238 -17.35 12.92 5.87
C PHE A 238 -18.81 12.58 5.53
N TYR A 239 -19.34 13.07 4.40
CA TYR A 239 -20.75 12.84 4.03
C TYR A 239 -20.99 11.50 3.33
N VAL A 240 -20.05 11.00 2.52
CA VAL A 240 -20.24 9.77 1.73
C VAL A 240 -19.84 8.53 2.51
N TYR A 241 -18.76 8.60 3.30
CA TYR A 241 -18.17 7.43 3.94
C TYR A 241 -18.44 7.37 5.44
N ASP A 242 -18.40 8.50 6.15
CA ASP A 242 -18.74 8.54 7.58
C ASP A 242 -20.22 8.87 7.86
N GLY A 243 -21.03 9.01 6.81
CA GLY A 243 -22.49 9.11 6.91
C GLY A 243 -23.02 10.36 7.63
N ALA A 244 -22.19 11.39 7.75
CA ALA A 244 -22.58 12.65 8.37
C ALA A 244 -23.74 13.33 7.64
N ARG A 245 -24.44 14.23 8.31
CA ARG A 245 -25.57 14.99 7.79
C ARG A 245 -25.32 16.50 7.86
N PRO A 246 -25.93 17.30 6.96
CA PRO A 246 -25.86 18.75 7.07
C PRO A 246 -26.35 19.22 8.45
N GLY A 247 -25.48 19.88 9.20
CA GLY A 247 -25.75 20.33 10.57
C GLY A 247 -25.07 19.52 11.67
N ASP A 248 -24.51 18.34 11.35
CA ASP A 248 -23.59 17.66 12.25
C ASP A 248 -22.37 18.55 12.49
N HIS A 249 -21.85 18.55 13.71
CA HIS A 249 -20.62 19.27 14.00
C HIS A 249 -19.51 18.72 13.11
N LEU A 250 -19.07 19.54 12.15
CA LEU A 250 -17.79 19.41 11.45
C LEU A 250 -16.66 19.69 12.46
N ALA A 251 -16.67 19.00 13.59
CA ALA A 251 -15.53 19.00 14.46
C ALA A 251 -14.42 18.23 13.72
N PRO A 252 -13.18 18.73 13.69
CA PRO A 252 -12.04 17.96 13.23
C PRO A 252 -11.81 16.82 14.23
N GLY A 253 -12.63 15.77 14.14
CA GLY A 253 -12.32 14.49 14.75
C GLY A 253 -11.03 13.96 14.11
N ASP A 254 -10.40 13.02 14.80
CA ASP A 254 -9.17 12.35 14.35
C ASP A 254 -9.48 11.39 13.20
N TYR A 255 -10.08 11.90 12.12
CA TYR A 255 -10.30 11.19 10.87
C TYR A 255 -9.05 11.27 10.00
N TYR A 256 -8.69 10.18 9.34
CA TYR A 256 -7.45 10.09 8.56
C TYR A 256 -7.36 11.20 7.49
N TYR A 257 -8.48 11.57 6.85
CA TYR A 257 -8.52 12.63 5.83
C TYR A 257 -8.52 14.05 6.41
N ASN A 258 -8.71 14.22 7.71
CA ASN A 258 -8.58 15.51 8.39
C ASN A 258 -7.13 15.81 8.82
N ILE A 259 -6.30 14.77 8.96
CA ILE A 259 -4.88 14.91 9.27
C ILE A 259 -4.16 15.56 8.09
N GLU A 260 -3.42 16.63 8.36
CA GLU A 260 -2.56 17.32 7.40
C GLU A 260 -1.13 16.98 7.78
N LEU A 261 -0.48 16.08 7.03
CA LEU A 261 0.79 15.47 7.48
C LEU A 261 1.84 16.54 7.79
N ASN A 262 1.95 17.55 6.92
CA ASN A 262 2.90 18.65 7.08
C ASN A 262 2.69 19.47 8.36
N ALA A 263 1.49 19.49 8.94
CA ALA A 263 1.20 20.20 10.18
C ALA A 263 1.46 19.35 11.44
N GLU A 264 1.66 18.04 11.27
CA GLU A 264 1.79 17.05 12.36
C GLU A 264 3.19 16.41 12.41
N VAL A 265 4.11 16.85 11.53
CA VAL A 265 5.53 16.46 11.61
C VAL A 265 6.12 17.01 12.91
N THR A 266 6.80 16.15 13.64
CA THR A 266 7.59 16.50 14.83
C THR A 266 9.01 15.98 14.68
N ALA A 267 9.92 16.33 15.60
CA ALA A 267 11.29 15.79 15.59
C ALA A 267 11.35 14.25 15.72
N ASP A 268 10.28 13.63 16.24
CA ASP A 268 10.18 12.17 16.37
C ASP A 268 9.56 11.49 15.14
N PHE A 269 9.15 12.25 14.11
CA PHE A 269 8.60 11.69 12.88
C PHE A 269 9.64 10.74 12.23
N PRO A 270 9.23 9.64 11.58
CA PRO A 270 10.19 8.73 10.97
C PRO A 270 10.91 9.35 9.77
N PRO A 271 12.17 8.94 9.50
CA PRO A 271 12.87 9.32 8.29
C PRO A 271 12.01 9.10 7.04
N THR A 272 11.96 10.07 6.13
CA THR A 272 10.99 10.05 5.02
C THR A 272 11.64 10.27 3.67
N PHE A 273 11.53 9.28 2.78
CA PHE A 273 11.75 9.45 1.35
C PHE A 273 10.40 9.70 0.69
N HIS A 274 10.28 10.74 -0.12
CA HIS A 274 9.05 10.98 -0.87
C HIS A 274 9.32 11.55 -2.26
N TRP A 275 8.40 11.31 -3.19
CA TRP A 275 8.56 11.82 -4.54
C TRP A 275 7.23 12.13 -5.21
N PHE A 276 7.24 12.98 -6.23
CA PHE A 276 6.11 13.18 -7.14
C PHE A 276 6.57 13.64 -8.53
N GLY A 277 5.72 13.48 -9.54
CA GLY A 277 5.98 13.99 -10.89
C GLY A 277 5.45 15.41 -11.11
N ARG A 278 6.15 16.21 -11.92
CA ARG A 278 5.70 17.56 -12.31
C ARG A 278 4.44 17.53 -13.17
N ASP A 279 4.20 16.43 -13.87
CA ASP A 279 3.02 16.17 -14.69
C ASP A 279 1.93 15.37 -13.95
N ASP A 280 2.01 15.29 -12.61
CA ASP A 280 0.97 14.70 -11.77
C ASP A 280 -0.28 15.62 -11.71
N LEU A 281 -1.24 15.32 -12.59
CA LEU A 281 -2.50 16.07 -12.69
C LEU A 281 -3.41 15.88 -11.47
N THR A 282 -3.29 14.77 -10.73
CA THR A 282 -4.10 14.53 -9.53
C THR A 282 -3.64 15.46 -8.42
N LEU A 283 -2.34 15.50 -8.14
CA LEU A 283 -1.76 16.41 -7.15
C LEU A 283 -1.93 17.88 -7.57
N ALA A 284 -1.85 18.18 -8.87
CA ALA A 284 -2.15 19.52 -9.39
C ALA A 284 -3.59 19.95 -9.08
N ALA A 285 -4.57 19.04 -9.21
CA ALA A 285 -5.97 19.30 -8.93
C ALA A 285 -6.25 19.57 -7.43
N ILE A 286 -5.42 19.03 -6.53
CA ILE A 286 -5.49 19.27 -5.07
C ILE A 286 -4.37 20.18 -4.55
N PHE A 287 -3.82 21.01 -5.44
CA PHE A 287 -2.82 22.03 -5.16
C PHE A 287 -1.47 21.49 -4.66
N THR A 288 -0.58 21.17 -5.62
CA THR A 288 0.76 20.62 -5.40
C THR A 288 1.59 21.32 -4.31
N PRO A 289 1.62 22.66 -4.15
CA PRO A 289 2.41 23.29 -3.09
C PRO A 289 2.03 22.87 -1.66
N TRP A 290 0.83 22.34 -1.44
CA TRP A 290 0.37 21.79 -0.15
C TRP A 290 0.58 20.28 -0.01
N GLN A 291 1.24 19.65 -0.99
CA GLN A 291 1.52 18.22 -1.01
C GLN A 291 3.00 17.97 -0.66
N GLY A 292 3.77 17.33 -1.56
CA GLY A 292 5.20 17.06 -1.37
C GLY A 292 6.02 18.26 -0.87
N PRO A 293 5.97 19.46 -1.51
CA PRO A 293 6.73 20.62 -1.06
C PRO A 293 6.42 21.08 0.39
N ALA A 294 5.18 20.95 0.84
CA ALA A 294 4.80 21.31 2.21
C ALA A 294 5.30 20.26 3.22
N LEU A 295 5.20 18.97 2.88
CA LEU A 295 5.75 17.89 3.69
C LEU A 295 7.27 18.01 3.83
N ASP A 296 7.98 18.22 2.71
CA ASP A 296 9.44 18.37 2.68
C ASP A 296 9.92 19.49 3.59
N ARG A 297 9.26 20.65 3.50
CA ARG A 297 9.54 21.79 4.36
C ARG A 297 9.32 21.49 5.84
N ALA A 298 8.25 20.78 6.19
CA ALA A 298 7.97 20.41 7.57
C ALA A 298 9.01 19.43 8.13
N LEU A 299 9.45 18.46 7.32
CA LEU A 299 10.53 17.53 7.66
C LEU A 299 11.86 18.27 7.90
N GLU A 300 12.22 19.20 7.01
CA GLU A 300 13.41 20.06 7.16
C GLU A 300 13.33 20.92 8.44
N GLU A 301 12.21 21.61 8.68
CA GLU A 301 12.01 22.48 9.84
C GLU A 301 12.06 21.70 11.18
N CYS A 302 11.66 20.43 11.19
CA CYS A 302 11.73 19.56 12.36
C CYS A 302 13.04 18.78 12.50
N GLY A 303 13.96 18.90 11.54
CA GLY A 303 15.24 18.17 11.55
C GLY A 303 15.10 16.67 11.33
N VAL A 304 14.02 16.22 10.69
CA VAL A 304 13.77 14.80 10.37
C VAL A 304 14.60 14.44 9.13
N PRO A 305 15.40 13.35 9.14
CA PRO A 305 16.11 12.91 7.94
C PRO A 305 15.14 12.67 6.79
N HIS A 306 15.38 13.32 5.65
CA HIS A 306 14.46 13.26 4.53
C HIS A 306 15.15 13.34 3.17
N ARG A 307 14.43 12.88 2.14
CA ARG A 307 14.82 13.05 0.74
C ARG A 307 13.57 13.22 -0.12
N MET A 308 13.49 14.34 -0.83
CA MET A 308 12.48 14.55 -1.86
C MET A 308 13.05 14.40 -3.26
N ALA A 309 12.38 13.62 -4.11
CA ALA A 309 12.62 13.59 -5.55
C ALA A 309 11.45 14.22 -6.31
N VAL A 310 11.75 15.05 -7.31
CA VAL A 310 10.73 15.65 -8.20
C VAL A 310 11.08 15.31 -9.64
N TYR A 311 10.28 14.43 -10.23
CA TYR A 311 10.53 13.91 -11.58
C TYR A 311 9.86 14.76 -12.66
N GLY A 312 10.47 14.82 -13.85
CA GLY A 312 9.94 15.58 -14.97
C GLY A 312 8.65 14.94 -15.51
N HIS A 313 8.74 13.66 -15.87
CA HIS A 313 7.65 12.80 -16.30
C HIS A 313 7.48 11.65 -15.32
N ALA A 314 6.44 11.69 -14.49
CA ALA A 314 6.00 10.59 -13.63
C ALA A 314 4.55 10.85 -13.20
N PRO A 315 3.56 10.62 -14.09
CA PRO A 315 2.16 10.97 -13.83
C PRO A 315 1.59 10.20 -12.63
N HIS A 316 0.46 10.67 -12.09
CA HIS A 316 -0.14 10.03 -10.92
C HIS A 316 -0.40 8.53 -11.13
N GLY A 317 -0.10 7.74 -10.10
CA GLY A 317 -0.24 6.29 -10.18
C GLY A 317 0.82 5.63 -11.08
N SER A 318 2.03 6.18 -11.12
CA SER A 318 3.16 5.56 -11.85
C SER A 318 3.74 4.33 -11.16
N GLY A 319 3.25 3.95 -9.97
CA GLY A 319 3.63 2.71 -9.27
C GLY A 319 5.14 2.62 -9.06
N SER A 320 5.75 1.54 -9.56
CA SER A 320 7.21 1.34 -9.52
C SER A 320 8.02 2.37 -10.32
N GLY A 321 7.37 3.23 -11.10
CA GLY A 321 8.00 4.25 -11.94
C GLY A 321 8.47 3.73 -13.29
N GLU A 322 8.30 2.43 -13.58
CA GLU A 322 8.70 1.83 -14.86
C GLU A 322 8.09 2.57 -16.06
N GLY A 323 8.94 2.90 -17.04
CA GLY A 323 8.54 3.68 -18.21
C GLY A 323 8.42 5.20 -17.97
N THR A 324 8.88 5.70 -16.83
CA THR A 324 8.89 7.13 -16.46
C THR A 324 10.26 7.57 -15.95
N ASP A 325 10.45 8.85 -15.64
CA ASP A 325 11.68 9.37 -15.03
C ASP A 325 11.89 8.84 -13.59
N ALA A 326 10.84 8.28 -12.96
CA ALA A 326 10.89 7.70 -11.62
C ALA A 326 11.35 6.23 -11.60
N ALA A 327 11.71 5.63 -12.75
CA ALA A 327 12.17 4.25 -12.78
C ALA A 327 13.39 4.06 -11.86
N GLY A 328 13.30 3.10 -10.92
CA GLY A 328 14.34 2.85 -9.93
C GLY A 328 14.16 3.57 -8.59
N TRP A 329 13.12 4.38 -8.41
CA TRP A 329 12.91 5.14 -7.17
C TRP A 329 12.85 4.25 -5.92
N LEU A 330 12.34 3.01 -6.02
CA LEU A 330 12.31 2.06 -4.89
C LEU A 330 13.72 1.67 -4.43
N ALA A 331 14.68 1.57 -5.35
CA ALA A 331 16.07 1.28 -5.00
C ALA A 331 16.70 2.48 -4.28
N ASP A 332 16.44 3.69 -4.76
CA ASP A 332 16.90 4.93 -4.11
C ASP A 332 16.28 5.10 -2.72
N ALA A 333 15.00 4.75 -2.58
CA ALA A 333 14.26 4.79 -1.33
C ALA A 333 14.77 3.74 -0.32
N ALA A 334 15.06 2.52 -0.79
CA ALA A 334 15.68 1.48 0.03
C ALA A 334 17.10 1.86 0.46
N ALA A 335 17.90 2.46 -0.43
CA ALA A 335 19.23 2.96 -0.09
C ALA A 335 19.17 4.08 0.97
N PHE A 336 18.20 4.99 0.86
CA PHE A 336 17.92 5.99 1.89
C PHE A 336 17.54 5.33 3.23
N TRP A 337 16.67 4.31 3.21
CA TRP A 337 16.28 3.58 4.41
C TRP A 337 17.48 2.92 5.10
N GLU A 338 18.36 2.26 4.34
CA GLU A 338 19.60 1.72 4.91
C GLU A 338 20.52 2.81 5.47
N GLU A 339 20.67 3.95 4.78
CA GLU A 339 21.49 5.08 5.23
C GLU A 339 21.06 5.63 6.59
N VAL A 340 19.75 5.76 6.83
CA VAL A 340 19.19 6.35 8.06
C VAL A 340 19.01 5.35 9.20
N THR A 341 19.23 4.06 8.97
CA THR A 341 19.12 2.98 9.97
C THR A 341 20.42 2.20 10.17
N ALA A 342 21.52 2.63 9.54
CA ALA A 342 22.85 2.00 9.62
C ALA A 342 23.61 2.29 10.92
#